data_AF-A0A450VBY2-F1
#
_entry.id   AF-A0A450VBY2-F1
#
_cell.length_a   1.000
_cell.length_b   1.000
_cell.length_c   1.000
_cell.angle_alpha   90.00
_cell.angle_beta   90.00
_cell.angle_gamma   90.00
#
_symmetry.space_group_name_H-M   'P 1'
#
loop_
_entity.id
_entity.type
_entity.pdbx_description
1 polymer ?
#
loop_
_entity_poly.entity_id
_entity_poly.type
_entity_poly.pdbx_seq_one_letter_code
_entity_poly.pdbx_strand_id
1 'polypeptide(L)' 'MESRDFEEAVSWVTFHYHMYGGQMGTLAVEAYDGSTWKQVWTISGQRHANHSSAWTRKQVN' A
#
# COMPACT_ATOMS: atom_id res chain seq x y z
N MET A 1 -7.34 -7.86 3.32
CA MET A 1 -6.69 -9.02 3.95
C MET A 1 -5.62 -8.45 4.86
N GLU A 2 -5.65 -8.81 6.13
CA GLU A 2 -4.70 -8.34 7.14
C GLU A 2 -3.46 -9.25 7.12
N SER A 3 -2.28 -8.70 7.41
CA SER A 3 -1.10 -9.52 7.63
C SER A 3 -1.21 -10.26 8.96
N ARG A 4 -0.29 -11.19 9.21
CA ARG A 4 -0.11 -11.71 10.56
C ARG A 4 0.47 -10.60 11.45
N ASP A 5 0.29 -10.75 12.75
CA ASP A 5 1.02 -9.96 13.73
C ASP A 5 2.53 -10.20 13.57
N PHE A 6 3.29 -9.12 13.70
CA PHE A 6 4.74 -9.17 13.76
C PHE A 6 5.14 -9.01 15.22
N GLU A 7 5.78 -10.04 15.79
CA GLU A 7 6.25 -10.03 17.19
C GLU A 7 7.39 -9.02 17.42
N GLU A 8 8.05 -8.59 16.34
CA GLU A 8 9.12 -7.60 16.32
C GLU A 8 8.66 -6.29 15.67
N ALA A 9 9.32 -5.18 16.03
CA ALA A 9 9.05 -3.88 15.41
C ALA A 9 9.33 -3.94 13.90
N VAL A 10 8.27 -3.85 13.09
CA VAL A 10 8.39 -3.74 11.63
C VAL A 10 9.05 -2.41 11.29
N SER A 11 10.26 -2.47 10.73
CA SER A 11 11.02 -1.28 10.37
C SER A 11 10.63 -0.72 9.00
N TRP A 12 10.11 -1.57 8.11
CA TRP A 12 9.56 -1.19 6.81
C TRP A 12 8.73 -2.30 6.18
N VAL A 13 7.80 -1.90 5.31
CA VAL A 13 7.04 -2.78 4.41
C VAL A 13 7.38 -2.42 2.98
N THR A 14 7.60 -3.43 2.14
CA THR A 14 7.73 -3.27 0.69
C THR A 14 6.63 -4.02 -0.03
N PHE A 15 6.01 -3.38 -1.02
CA PHE A 15 5.00 -3.98 -1.89
C PHE A 15 5.11 -3.42 -3.32
N HIS A 16 4.47 -4.09 -4.26
CA HIS A 16 4.29 -3.60 -5.62
C HIS A 16 2.82 -3.29 -5.86
N TYR A 17 2.52 -2.22 -6.60
CA TYR A 17 1.15 -1.85 -6.96
C TYR A 17 1.03 -1.41 -8.42
N HIS A 18 -0.15 -1.65 -9.00
CA HIS A 18 -0.55 -1.21 -10.32
C HIS A 18 -1.98 -0.67 -10.26
N MET A 19 -2.16 0.58 -10.71
CA MET A 19 -3.42 1.31 -10.64
C MET A 19 -3.68 1.98 -11.99
N TYR A 20 -4.35 1.27 -12.88
CA TYR A 20 -4.80 1.76 -14.18
C TYR A 20 -6.33 1.72 -14.25
N GLY A 21 -6.94 2.78 -14.76
CA GLY A 21 -8.39 2.94 -14.88
C GLY A 21 -8.88 4.27 -14.30
N GLY A 22 -9.74 4.98 -15.04
CA GLY A 22 -10.26 6.29 -14.63
C GLY A 22 -11.14 6.27 -13.37
N GLN A 23 -11.62 5.10 -12.97
CA GLN A 23 -12.42 4.90 -11.75
C GLN A 23 -11.61 4.24 -10.63
N MET A 24 -10.28 4.23 -10.71
CA MET A 24 -9.46 3.69 -9.64
C MET A 24 -9.70 4.44 -8.32
N GLY A 25 -9.95 3.64 -7.28
CA GLY A 25 -10.15 4.13 -5.93
C GLY A 25 -8.84 4.47 -5.23
N THR A 26 -8.82 4.25 -3.92
CA THR A 26 -7.66 4.52 -3.05
C THR A 26 -7.03 3.22 -2.58
N LEU A 27 -5.71 3.13 -2.66
CA LEU A 27 -4.90 2.12 -1.99
C LEU A 27 -4.27 2.76 -0.76
N ALA A 28 -4.58 2.24 0.42
CA ALA A 28 -3.98 2.65 1.69
C ALA A 28 -3.18 1.48 2.29
N VAL A 29 -2.07 1.82 2.94
CA VAL A 29 -1.32 0.94 3.83
C VAL A 29 -1.47 1.49 5.23
N GLU A 30 -1.90 0.64 6.14
CA GLU A 30 -2.14 0.97 7.53
C GLU A 30 -1.31 0.04 8.42
N ALA A 31 -0.82 0.59 9.53
CA ALA A 31 -0.11 -0.15 10.56
C ALA A 31 -0.94 -0.14 11.84
N TYR A 32 -1.06 -1.30 12.47
CA TYR A 32 -1.71 -1.44 13.77
C TYR A 32 -0.67 -1.29 14.88
N ASP A 33 -0.90 -0.38 15.82
CA ASP A 33 0.03 -0.10 16.94
C ASP A 33 -0.32 -0.85 18.24
N GLY A 34 -1.19 -1.86 18.15
CA GLY A 34 -1.73 -2.58 19.32
C GLY A 34 -3.00 -1.95 19.90
N SER A 35 -3.42 -0.79 19.40
CA SER A 35 -4.68 -0.15 19.80
C SER A 35 -5.49 0.33 18.60
N THR A 36 -4.85 1.05 17.67
CA THR A 36 -5.49 1.71 16.53
C THR A 36 -4.77 1.43 15.22
N TRP A 37 -5.54 1.38 14.15
CA TRP A 37 -4.99 1.40 12.80
C TRP A 37 -4.61 2.83 12.42
N LYS A 38 -3.38 3.01 11.95
CA LYS A 38 -2.86 4.29 11.48
C LYS A 38 -2.46 4.17 10.01
N GLN A 39 -2.98 5.07 9.18
CA GLN A 39 -2.56 5.17 7.79
C GLN A 39 -1.11 5.64 7.69
N VAL A 40 -0.23 4.78 7.19
CA VAL A 40 1.20 5.08 7.00
C VAL A 40 1.52 5.46 5.55
N TRP A 41 0.67 5.06 4.60
CA TRP A 41 0.77 5.49 3.21
C TRP A 41 -0.57 5.40 2.48
N THR A 42 -0.77 6.27 1.50
CA THR A 42 -1.98 6.25 0.66
C THR A 42 -1.71 6.79 -0.73
N ILE A 43 -2.47 6.30 -1.71
CA ILE A 43 -2.48 6.80 -3.07
C ILE A 43 -3.85 6.58 -3.70
N SER A 44 -4.35 7.57 -4.44
CA SER A 44 -5.69 7.51 -5.04
C SER A 44 -5.65 7.68 -6.56
N GLY A 45 -6.64 7.16 -7.27
CA GLY A 45 -6.79 7.37 -8.70
C GLY A 45 -5.76 6.64 -9.56
N GLN A 46 -5.81 6.90 -10.87
CA GLN A 46 -4.91 6.29 -11.83
C GLN A 46 -3.45 6.72 -11.62
N ARG A 47 -2.53 5.75 -11.60
CA ARG A 47 -1.08 5.95 -11.49
C ARG A 47 -0.29 5.33 -12.63
N HIS A 48 -0.88 4.37 -13.31
CA HIS A 48 -0.28 3.66 -14.43
C HIS A 48 -1.05 4.03 -15.70
N ALA A 49 -0.35 4.19 -16.83
CA ALA A 49 -0.94 4.76 -18.04
C ALA A 49 -1.82 3.75 -18.82
N ASN A 50 -1.52 2.46 -18.67
CA ASN A 50 -2.18 1.35 -19.36
C ASN A 50 -1.90 0.03 -18.63
N HIS A 51 -2.56 -1.04 -19.07
CA HIS A 51 -2.37 -2.39 -18.53
C HIS A 51 -0.94 -2.93 -18.61
N SER A 52 -0.13 -2.46 -19.58
CA SER A 52 1.26 -2.91 -19.76
C SER A 52 2.29 -2.08 -19.00
N SER A 53 1.86 -1.04 -18.30
CA SER A 53 2.76 -0.21 -17.49
C SER A 53 3.36 -1.06 -16.37
N ALA A 54 4.69 -0.97 -16.18
CA ALA A 54 5.39 -1.71 -15.15
C ALA A 54 4.81 -1.41 -13.76
N TRP A 55 4.77 -2.43 -12.89
CA TRP A 55 4.34 -2.27 -11.50
C TRP A 55 5.31 -1.34 -10.74
N THR A 56 4.77 -0.49 -9.88
CA THR A 56 5.58 0.38 -9.02
C THR A 56 5.93 -0.33 -7.73
N ARG A 57 7.22 -0.42 -7.38
CA ARG A 57 7.68 -0.86 -6.05
C ARG A 57 7.60 0.30 -5.07
N LYS A 58 7.01 0.08 -3.90
CA LYS A 58 6.94 1.05 -2.82
C LYS A 58 7.48 0.44 -1.53
N GLN A 59 8.34 1.18 -0.84
CA GLN A 59 8.73 0.93 0.54
C GLN A 59 8.13 2.02 1.44
N VAL A 60 7.61 1.61 2.59
CA VAL A 60 7.06 2.45 3.65
C VAL A 60 7.77 2.05 4.94
N ASN A 61 8.20 3.03 5.74
CA ASN A 61 8.79 2.80 7.05
C ASN A 61 7.71 2.88 8.13
#